data_AF-A0AAD4TEG1-F1
#
_entry.id   AF-A0AAD4TEG1-F1
#
_cell.length_a   1.000
_cell.length_b   1.000
_cell.length_c   1.000
_cell.angle_alpha   90.00
_cell.angle_beta   90.00
_cell.angle_gamma   90.00
#
_symmetry.space_group_name_H-M   'P 1'
#
loop_
_entity.id
_entity.type
_entity.pdbx_description
1 polymer ?
#
loop_
_entity_poly.entity_id
_entity_poly.type
_entity_poly.pdbx_seq_one_letter_code
_entity_poly.pdbx_strand_id
1 'polypeptide(L)'
;FLLQGKAKGNSEVFEQLQEKADYFMCACLGKGSRNVQKTPGGLLFHQRWNNLQFVTSAAFLMTVYADYLTTAGKNVQCPRGTATPDELHAMAKSQ
;
A
#
# COMPACT_ATOMS: atom_id res chain seq x y z
N PHE A 1 14.59 -7.41 -4.52
CA PHE A 1 15.16 -7.87 -5.80
C PHE A 1 15.10 -6.83 -6.93
N LEU A 2 13.99 -6.13 -7.16
CA LEU A 2 13.94 -5.00 -8.13
C LEU A 2 13.94 -3.61 -7.46
N LEU A 3 13.06 -3.39 -6.47
CA LEU A 3 12.96 -2.13 -5.71
C LEU A 3 14.13 -1.86 -4.75
N GLN A 4 15.11 -2.78 -4.66
CA GLN A 4 16.34 -2.64 -3.88
C GLN A 4 17.48 -1.99 -4.69
N GLY A 5 17.16 -1.21 -5.72
CA GLY A 5 18.15 -0.47 -6.53
C GLY A 5 18.99 -1.33 -7.48
N LYS A 6 18.58 -2.59 -7.74
CA LYS A 6 19.32 -3.50 -8.65
C LYS A 6 19.02 -3.29 -10.14
N ALA A 7 18.09 -2.40 -10.49
CA ALA A 7 17.70 -2.12 -11.87
C ALA A 7 18.41 -0.88 -12.43
N LYS A 8 19.71 -1.02 -12.74
CA LYS A 8 20.51 0.04 -13.38
C LYS A 8 20.07 0.17 -14.86
N GLY A 9 19.16 1.11 -15.13
CA GLY A 9 18.70 1.44 -16.48
C GLY A 9 17.28 2.02 -16.58
N ASN A 10 16.41 1.75 -15.58
CA ASN A 10 15.00 2.15 -15.60
C ASN A 10 14.58 2.90 -14.33
N SER A 11 15.48 3.63 -13.67
CA SER A 11 15.25 4.24 -12.35
C SER A 11 13.99 5.12 -12.31
N GLU A 12 13.76 5.92 -13.35
CA GLU A 12 12.58 6.78 -13.46
C GLU A 12 11.26 5.98 -13.43
N VAL A 13 11.21 4.86 -14.15
CA VAL A 13 10.02 3.98 -14.14
C VAL A 13 9.80 3.39 -12.76
N PHE A 14 10.87 3.02 -12.05
CA PHE A 14 10.76 2.50 -10.69
C PHE A 14 10.32 3.55 -9.69
N GLU A 15 10.79 4.79 -9.81
CA GLU A 15 10.32 5.92 -8.99
C GLU A 15 8.82 6.15 -9.20
N GLN A 16 8.36 6.19 -10.45
CA GLN A 16 6.92 6.30 -10.75
C GLN A 16 6.09 5.12 -10.22
N LEU A 17 6.62 3.90 -10.27
CA LEU A 17 5.96 2.73 -9.69
C LEU A 17 5.91 2.82 -8.15
N GLN A 18 6.97 3.32 -7.53
CA GLN A 18 7.02 3.53 -6.09
C GLN A 18 6.01 4.61 -5.66
N GLU A 19 5.92 5.73 -6.38
CA GLU A 19 4.90 6.76 -6.12
C GLU A 19 3.48 6.22 -6.20
N LYS A 20 3.19 5.36 -7.19
CA LYS A 20 1.89 4.69 -7.32
C LYS A 20 1.62 3.72 -6.17
N ALA A 21 2.64 2.99 -5.72
CA ALA A 21 2.53 2.11 -4.56
C ALA A 21 2.24 2.94 -3.30
N ASP A 22 3.02 3.99 -3.04
CA ASP A 22 2.84 4.90 -1.90
C ASP A 22 1.43 5.49 -1.88
N TYR A 23 0.96 6.02 -3.02
CA TYR A 23 -0.39 6.53 -3.17
C TYR A 23 -1.46 5.49 -2.81
N PHE A 24 -1.31 4.25 -3.31
CA PHE A 24 -2.25 3.16 -3.05
C PHE A 24 -2.28 2.79 -1.56
N MET A 25 -1.12 2.65 -0.92
CA MET A 25 -1.02 2.33 0.51
C MET A 25 -1.64 3.40 1.38
N CYS A 26 -1.37 4.68 1.08
CA CYS A 26 -2.00 5.80 1.75
C CYS A 26 -3.52 5.79 1.60
N ALA A 27 -4.04 5.48 0.41
CA ALA A 27 -5.47 5.41 0.15
C ALA A 27 -6.15 4.30 0.95
N CYS A 28 -5.53 3.12 1.06
CA CYS A 28 -6.03 1.99 1.86
C CYS A 28 -6.05 2.31 3.36
N LEU A 29 -5.03 3.01 3.87
CA LEU A 29 -4.95 3.43 5.27
C LEU A 29 -5.87 4.60 5.63
N GLY A 30 -6.50 5.25 4.66
CA GLY A 30 -7.29 6.45 4.91
C GLY A 30 -6.44 7.74 5.06
N LYS A 31 -5.14 7.65 4.78
CA LYS A 31 -4.17 8.76 4.88
C LYS A 31 -3.93 9.47 3.53
N GLY A 32 -4.55 9.01 2.44
CA GLY A 32 -4.41 9.55 1.08
C GLY A 32 -5.29 10.76 0.78
N SER A 33 -5.05 11.43 -0.35
CA SER A 33 -5.93 12.52 -0.84
C SER A 33 -7.30 11.98 -1.27
N ARG A 34 -7.32 10.79 -1.89
CA ARG A 34 -8.52 9.98 -2.13
C ARG A 34 -8.33 8.62 -1.47
N ASN A 35 -9.29 8.24 -0.62
CA ASN A 35 -9.20 7.01 0.16
C ASN A 35 -10.12 5.93 -0.40
N VAL A 36 -9.75 4.67 -0.20
CA VAL A 36 -10.65 3.54 -0.43
C VAL A 36 -11.74 3.58 0.63
N GLN A 37 -12.99 3.40 0.23
CA GLN A 37 -14.10 3.35 1.18
C GLN A 37 -13.98 2.11 2.06
N LYS A 38 -14.54 2.17 3.27
CA LYS A 38 -14.62 1.02 4.17
C LYS A 38 -16.07 0.76 4.55
N THR A 39 -16.42 -0.50 4.74
CA THR A 39 -17.70 -0.86 5.36
C THR A 39 -17.71 -0.42 6.83
N PRO A 40 -18.88 -0.37 7.49
CA PRO A 40 -18.94 -0.08 8.93
C PRO A 40 -18.09 -1.03 9.79
N GLY A 41 -17.86 -2.27 9.31
CA GLY A 41 -16.99 -3.26 9.97
C GLY A 41 -15.49 -3.12 9.64
N GLY A 42 -15.10 -2.12 8.84
CA GLY A 42 -13.68 -1.84 8.54
C GLY A 42 -13.12 -2.53 7.29
N LEU A 43 -13.90 -3.38 6.61
CA LEU A 43 -13.50 -4.03 5.35
C LEU A 43 -13.34 -2.98 4.24
N LEU A 44 -12.21 -2.98 3.54
CA LEU A 44 -12.02 -2.18 2.32
C LEU A 44 -13.13 -2.50 1.32
N PHE A 45 -13.73 -1.47 0.73
CA PHE A 45 -14.86 -1.60 -0.17
C PHE A 45 -14.58 -0.84 -1.47
N HIS A 46 -14.38 -1.60 -2.55
CA HIS A 46 -14.14 -1.08 -3.89
C HIS A 46 -15.36 -1.25 -4.80
N GLN A 47 -16.04 -2.39 -4.70
CA GLN A 47 -17.17 -2.72 -5.57
C GLN A 47 -18.17 -3.65 -4.89
N ARG A 48 -19.41 -3.68 -5.38
CA ARG A 48 -20.49 -4.48 -4.77
C ARG A 48 -20.30 -5.99 -4.95
N TRP A 49 -19.83 -6.41 -6.13
CA TRP A 49 -19.67 -7.82 -6.48
C TRP A 49 -18.22 -8.26 -6.37
N ASN A 50 -17.97 -9.41 -5.77
CA ASN A 50 -16.62 -9.97 -5.63
C ASN A 50 -15.60 -9.02 -4.98
N ASN A 51 -16.04 -8.22 -4.00
CA ASN A 51 -15.19 -7.26 -3.31
C ASN A 51 -13.98 -7.95 -2.64
N LEU A 52 -14.16 -9.18 -2.15
CA LEU A 52 -13.10 -9.92 -1.48
C LEU A 52 -11.91 -10.25 -2.39
N GLN A 53 -12.11 -10.38 -3.71
CA GLN A 53 -10.99 -10.51 -4.65
C GLN A 53 -10.10 -9.24 -4.63
N PHE A 54 -10.71 -8.06 -4.57
CA PHE A 54 -9.98 -6.80 -4.41
C PHE A 54 -9.31 -6.72 -3.04
N VAL A 55 -10.06 -7.00 -1.97
CA VAL A 55 -9.58 -6.87 -0.58
C VAL A 55 -8.37 -7.76 -0.32
N THR A 56 -8.45 -9.04 -0.68
CA THR A 56 -7.36 -10.00 -0.47
C THR A 56 -6.12 -9.66 -1.30
N SER A 57 -6.31 -9.18 -2.54
CA SER A 57 -5.20 -8.71 -3.38
C SER A 57 -4.54 -7.46 -2.81
N ALA A 58 -5.34 -6.51 -2.28
CA ALA A 58 -4.84 -5.32 -1.62
C ALA A 58 -4.08 -5.67 -0.33
N ALA A 59 -4.58 -6.62 0.47
CA ALA A 59 -3.92 -7.12 1.68
C ALA A 59 -2.56 -7.76 1.37
N PHE A 60 -2.49 -8.57 0.31
CA PHE A 60 -1.24 -9.14 -0.16
C PHE A 60 -0.25 -8.05 -0.58
N LEU A 61 -0.67 -7.06 -1.38
CA LEU A 61 0.19 -5.95 -1.78
C LEU A 61 0.68 -5.11 -0.60
N MET A 62 -0.20 -4.80 0.36
CA MET A 62 0.18 -4.09 1.60
C MET A 62 1.24 -4.87 2.38
N THR A 63 1.10 -6.19 2.48
CA THR A 63 2.06 -7.06 3.17
C THR A 63 3.43 -7.04 2.49
N VAL A 64 3.48 -7.29 1.19
CA VAL A 64 4.76 -7.31 0.43
C VAL A 64 5.44 -5.95 0.45
N TYR A 65 4.66 -4.86 0.39
CA TYR A 65 5.22 -3.52 0.42
C TYR A 65 5.71 -3.12 1.81
N ALA A 66 5.04 -3.56 2.87
CA ALA A 66 5.52 -3.40 4.24
C ALA A 66 6.87 -4.10 4.43
N ASP A 67 7.02 -5.34 3.96
CA ASP A 67 8.30 -6.07 4.01
C ASP A 67 9.43 -5.33 3.26
N TYR A 68 9.09 -4.76 2.09
CA TYR A 68 10.01 -3.92 1.33
C TYR A 68 10.46 -2.69 2.13
N LEU A 69 9.51 -1.95 2.71
CA LEU A 69 9.78 -0.74 3.49
C LEU A 69 10.60 -1.04 4.74
N THR A 70 10.30 -2.14 5.44
CA THR A 70 11.08 -2.65 6.57
C THR A 70 12.52 -2.91 6.17
N THR A 71 12.72 -3.64 5.06
CA THR A 71 14.06 -3.94 4.55
C THR A 71 14.81 -2.69 4.09
N ALA A 72 14.08 -1.70 3.55
CA ALA A 72 14.64 -0.44 3.10
C ALA A 72 14.87 0.58 4.23
N GLY A 73 14.35 0.32 5.44
CA GLY A 73 14.35 1.27 6.56
C GLY A 73 13.56 2.56 6.25
N LYS A 74 12.46 2.44 5.48
CA LYS A 74 11.66 3.58 5.01
C LYS A 74 10.23 3.52 5.53
N ASN A 75 9.58 4.67 5.52
CA ASN A 75 8.13 4.83 5.72
C ASN A 75 7.52 5.50 4.48
N VAL A 76 6.20 5.36 4.31
CA VAL A 76 5.45 6.06 3.26
C VAL A 76 5.02 7.43 3.76
N GLN A 77 5.27 8.47 2.96
CA GLN A 77 4.78 9.82 3.27
C GLN A 77 3.42 10.04 2.61
N CYS A 78 2.36 10.04 3.41
CA CYS A 78 1.00 10.30 2.92
C CYS A 78 0.57 11.75 3.18
N PRO A 79 -0.42 12.26 2.42
CA PRO A 79 -0.99 13.59 2.65
C PRO A 79 -1.49 13.85 4.08
N ARG A 80 -2.04 12.83 4.77
CA ARG A 80 -2.52 12.95 6.16
C ARG A 80 -1.65 12.19 7.15
N GLY A 81 -0.33 12.26 6.99
CA GLY A 81 0.66 11.73 7.93
C GLY A 81 1.42 10.52 7.41
N THR A 82 2.46 10.13 8.14
CA THR A 82 3.32 9.03 7.75
C THR A 82 2.63 7.67 7.95
N ALA A 83 2.84 6.74 7.04
CA ALA A 83 2.43 5.35 7.16
C ALA A 83 3.64 4.43 7.38
N THR A 84 3.63 3.67 8.47
CA THR A 84 4.74 2.77 8.84
C THR A 84 4.50 1.34 8.34
N PRO A 85 5.56 0.53 8.13
CA PRO A 85 5.40 -0.87 7.78
C PRO A 85 4.45 -1.65 8.69
N ASP A 86 4.52 -1.39 10.01
CA ASP A 86 3.65 -2.04 10.99
C ASP A 86 2.17 -1.67 10.80
N GLU A 87 1.86 -0.41 10.46
CA GLU A 87 0.50 0.01 10.15
C GLU A 87 -0.02 -0.67 8.87
N LEU A 88 0.84 -0.83 7.85
CA LEU A 88 0.49 -1.58 6.64
C LEU A 88 0.20 -3.06 6.95
N HIS A 89 1.02 -3.72 7.76
CA HIS A 89 0.77 -5.11 8.19
C HIS A 89 -0.51 -5.24 9.02
N ALA A 90 -0.74 -4.33 9.97
CA ALA A 90 -1.95 -4.33 10.77
C ALA A 90 -3.20 -4.13 9.91
N MET A 91 -3.13 -3.22 8.94
CA MET A 91 -4.20 -3.01 7.96
C MET A 91 -4.42 -4.28 7.14
N ALA A 92 -3.37 -4.88 6.56
CA ALA A 92 -3.48 -6.13 5.80
C ALA A 92 -4.10 -7.27 6.60
N LYS A 93 -3.72 -7.43 7.87
CA LYS A 93 -4.26 -8.48 8.76
C LYS A 93 -5.75 -8.29 9.08
N SER A 94 -6.26 -7.05 9.02
CA SER A 94 -7.67 -6.74 9.26
C SER A 94 -8.57 -6.96 8.04
N GLN A 95 -7.99 -7.26 6.88
CA GLN A 95 -8.66 -7.48 5.60
C GLN A 95 -8.83 -8.97 5.30
#